data_AF-A0A8E2AU47-F1
#
_entry.id   AF-A0A8E2AU47-F1
#
_cell.length_a   1.000
_cell.length_b   1.000
_cell.length_c   1.000
_cell.angle_alpha   90.00
_cell.angle_beta   90.00
_cell.angle_gamma   90.00
#
_symmetry.space_group_name_H-M   'P 1'
#
loop_
_entity.id
_entity.type
_entity.pdbx_description
1 polymer ?
#
loop_
_entity_poly.entity_id
_entity_poly.type
_entity_poly.pdbx_seq_one_letter_code
_entity_poly.pdbx_strand_id
1 'polypeptide(L)' 'VFVNDKKFACESCIKGHRSSSCAHTDRPLFEIKKKGRPISQCDKCRDLRKTKRMHNKCTC' A
#
# COMPACT_ATOMS: atom_id res chain seq x y z
N VAL A 1 -8.52 -10.59 2.45
CA VAL A 1 -8.32 -12.01 2.10
C VAL A 1 -7.29 -12.10 0.97
N PHE A 2 -6.29 -12.98 1.10
CA PHE A 2 -5.33 -13.28 0.03
C PHE A 2 -5.70 -14.64 -0.57
N VAL A 3 -5.87 -14.69 -1.89
CA VAL A 3 -6.14 -15.93 -2.61
C VAL A 3 -5.16 -15.96 -3.78
N ASN A 4 -4.30 -16.99 -3.86
CA ASN A 4 -3.32 -17.15 -4.95
C ASN A 4 -2.45 -15.89 -5.19
N ASP A 5 -1.85 -15.35 -4.12
CA ASP A 5 -1.01 -14.12 -4.12
C ASP A 5 -1.70 -12.82 -4.59
N LYS A 6 -3.00 -12.89 -4.86
CA LYS A 6 -3.83 -11.77 -5.27
C LYS A 6 -4.67 -11.29 -4.10
N LYS A 7 -4.67 -9.97 -3.90
CA LYS A 7 -5.45 -9.33 -2.84
C LYS A 7 -6.85 -9.06 -3.37
N PHE A 8 -7.87 -9.44 -2.61
CA PHE A 8 -9.26 -9.17 -2.97
C PHE A 8 -9.96 -8.33 -1.89
N ALA A 9 -10.80 -7.38 -2.31
CA ALA A 9 -11.71 -6.69 -1.42
C ALA A 9 -12.98 -6.20 -2.13
N CYS A 10 -13.99 -5.85 -1.34
CA CYS A 10 -15.25 -5.29 -1.81
C CYS A 10 -15.06 -3.88 -2.39
N GLU A 11 -15.94 -3.43 -3.29
CA GLU A 11 -15.84 -2.10 -3.92
C GLU A 11 -15.77 -0.96 -2.88
N SER A 12 -16.66 -0.99 -1.88
CA SER A 12 -16.68 0.01 -0.80
C SER A 12 -15.39 0.01 0.01
N CYS A 13 -14.78 -1.16 0.19
CA CYS A 13 -13.55 -1.36 0.94
C CYS A 13 -12.34 -0.83 0.18
N ILE A 14 -12.33 -0.99 -1.14
CA ILE A 14 -11.33 -0.44 -2.05
C ILE A 14 -11.41 1.09 -2.03
N LYS A 15 -12.59 1.67 -2.27
CA LYS A 15 -12.82 3.12 -2.24
C LYS A 15 -12.51 3.73 -0.87
N GLY A 16 -12.87 3.04 0.21
CA GLY A 16 -12.67 3.49 1.58
C GLY A 16 -11.28 3.22 2.17
N HIS A 17 -10.30 2.75 1.38
CA HIS A 17 -8.95 2.39 1.86
C HIS A 17 -8.91 1.30 2.96
N ARG A 18 -10.00 0.54 3.14
CA ARG A 18 -10.13 -0.58 4.11
C ARG A 18 -9.91 -1.94 3.45
N SER A 19 -9.31 -1.96 2.26
CA SER A 19 -9.09 -3.19 1.51
C SER A 19 -8.20 -4.21 2.22
N SER A 20 -7.33 -3.77 3.14
CA SER A 20 -6.45 -4.65 3.92
C SER A 20 -7.20 -5.50 4.95
N SER A 21 -8.32 -5.03 5.47
CA SER A 21 -9.13 -5.69 6.49
C SER A 21 -10.51 -6.11 5.96
N CYS A 22 -10.71 -6.15 4.64
CA CYS A 22 -11.97 -6.58 4.06
C CYS A 22 -12.23 -8.07 4.33
N ALA A 23 -13.30 -8.35 5.08
CA ALA A 23 -13.80 -9.69 5.41
C ALA A 23 -15.27 -9.91 5.00
N HIS A 24 -15.84 -9.00 4.19
CA HIS A 24 -17.21 -9.14 3.70
C HIS A 24 -17.31 -10.31 2.72
N THR A 25 -18.25 -11.22 2.98
CA THR A 25 -18.57 -12.38 2.13
C THR A 25 -19.88 -12.19 1.36
N ASP A 26 -20.68 -11.21 1.79
CA ASP A 26 -21.96 -10.77 1.22
C ASP A 26 -21.82 -9.94 -0.06
N ARG A 27 -20.59 -9.49 -0.39
CA ARG A 27 -20.33 -8.52 -1.46
C ARG A 27 -19.44 -9.09 -2.55
N PRO A 28 -19.61 -8.64 -3.80
CA PRO A 28 -18.67 -8.97 -4.87
C PRO A 28 -17.27 -8.46 -4.50
N LEU A 29 -16.30 -9.38 -4.58
CA LEU A 29 -14.89 -9.14 -4.32
C LEU A 29 -14.17 -8.86 -5.64
N PHE A 30 -13.32 -7.83 -5.65
CA PHE A 30 -12.54 -7.44 -6.81
C PHE A 30 -11.05 -7.62 -6.54
N GLU A 31 -10.30 -8.04 -7.57
CA GLU A 31 -8.84 -8.13 -7.51
C GLU A 31 -8.22 -6.73 -7.39
N ILE A 32 -7.39 -6.55 -6.36
CA ILE A 32 -6.65 -5.33 -6.11
C ILE A 32 -5.24 -5.51 -6.63
N LYS A 33 -4.93 -4.80 -7.70
CA LYS A 33 -3.55 -4.65 -8.19
C LYS A 33 -2.70 -3.98 -7.11
N LYS A 34 -1.43 -4.38 -7.00
CA LYS A 34 -0.45 -3.70 -6.13
C LYS A 34 -0.27 -2.26 -6.62
N LYS A 35 -1.01 -1.30 -6.04
CA LYS A 35 -0.72 0.13 -6.20
C LYS A 35 0.46 0.47 -5.28
N GLY A 36 1.65 0.53 -5.84
CA GLY A 36 2.77 1.23 -5.23
C GLY A 36 2.78 2.67 -5.73
N ARG A 37 2.71 3.65 -4.82
CA ARG A 37 3.19 5.00 -5.18
C ARG A 37 4.68 4.84 -5.49
N PRO A 38 5.21 5.39 -6.60
CA PRO A 38 6.65 5.42 -6.80
C PRO A 38 7.28 6.06 -5.56
N ILE A 39 8.37 5.46 -5.11
CA ILE A 39 9.09 5.95 -3.96
C ILE A 39 9.59 7.37 -4.29
N SER A 40 9.17 8.34 -3.47
CA SER A 40 9.48 9.76 -3.68
C SER A 40 10.82 10.19 -3.08
N GLN A 41 11.67 9.25 -2.66
CA GLN A 41 12.96 9.51 -2.02
C GLN A 41 14.01 8.59 -2.64
N CYS A 42 15.20 9.10 -2.97
CA CYS A 42 16.28 8.22 -3.42
C CYS A 42 16.72 7.27 -2.29
N ASP A 43 17.42 6.19 -2.65
CA ASP A 43 17.89 5.18 -1.69
C ASP A 43 18.76 5.80 -0.58
N LYS A 44 19.63 6.75 -0.94
CA LYS A 44 20.48 7.46 0.02
C LYS A 44 19.68 8.23 1.07
N CYS A 45 18.65 8.98 0.67
CA CYS A 45 17.78 9.70 1.61
C CYS A 45 17.00 8.75 2.50
N ARG A 46 16.59 7.59 1.97
CA ARG A 46 15.91 6.55 2.74
C ARG A 46 16.81 5.92 3.80
N ASP A 47 18.07 5.66 3.47
CA ASP A 47 19.03 5.10 4.43
C ASP A 47 19.39 6.11 5.52
N LEU A 48 19.53 7.40 5.18
CA LEU A 48 19.73 8.45 6.19
C LEU A 48 18.55 8.55 7.18
N ARG A 49 17.32 8.32 6.71
CA ARG A 49 16.15 8.28 7.60
C ARG A 49 16.19 7.09 8.54
N LYS A 50 16.61 5.90 8.08
CA LYS A 50 16.70 4.70 8.94
C LYS A 50 17.86 4.75 9.93
N THR A 51 19.04 5.14 9.45
CA THR A 51 20.28 5.08 10.23
C THR A 51 20.46 6.28 11.14
N LYS A 52 20.06 7.48 10.67
CA LYS A 52 20.30 8.74 11.35
C LYS A 52 19.02 9.48 11.78
N ARG A 53 17.83 8.90 11.55
CA ARG A 53 16.53 9.54 11.83
C ARG A 53 16.38 10.91 11.13
N MET A 54 16.99 11.07 9.95
CA MET A 54 16.91 12.30 9.18
C MET A 54 15.59 12.37 8.39
N HIS A 55 14.77 13.38 8.68
CA HIS A 55 13.45 13.58 8.07
C HIS A 55 13.40 14.78 7.10
N ASN A 56 14.42 14.95 6.28
CA ASN A 56 14.44 15.98 5.24
C ASN A 56 13.63 15.56 3.99
N LYS A 57 13.18 16.56 3.23
CA LYS A 57 12.57 16.37 1.91
C LYS A 57 13.68 15.95 0.94
N CYS A 58 13.47 14.87 0.19
CA CYS A 58 14.40 14.46 -0.87
C CYS A 58 14.28 15.45 -2.04
N THR A 59 15.40 16.07 -2.41
CA THR A 59 15.54 16.98 -3.56
C THR A 59 16.58 16.48 -4.57
N CYS A 60 16.99 15.21 -4.43
CA CYS A 60 17.88 14.51 -5.35
C CYS A 60 17.17 14.12 -6.65
#